data_AF-A0A493TTZ9-F1
#
_entry.id   AF-A0A493TTZ9-F1
#
_cell.length_a   1.000
_cell.length_b   1.000
_cell.length_c   1.000
_cell.angle_alpha   90.00
_cell.angle_beta   90.00
_cell.angle_gamma   90.00
#
_symmetry.space_group_name_H-M   'P 1'
#
loop_
_entity.id
_entity.type
_entity.pdbx_description
1 polymer ?
#
loop_
_entity_poly.entity_id
_entity_poly.type
_entity_poly.pdbx_seq_one_letter_code
_entity_poly.pdbx_strand_id
1 'polypeptide(L)' 'MSTVAEAVAARHCGLRVLGLSLITNAAPLPPEDGGPAPQDPPAGHQEVLEAAGAGARHLRELLARLAPRLDAGGHA' A
#
# COMPACT_ATOMS: atom_id res chain seq x y z
N MET A 1 0.14 -5.38 7.43
CA MET A 1 -0.72 -6.48 6.97
C MET A 1 -2.17 -6.15 7.36
N SER A 2 -2.94 -5.53 6.45
CA SER A 2 -4.33 -5.07 6.67
C SER A 2 -5.10 -5.04 5.33
N THR A 3 -6.05 -4.12 5.13
CA THR A 3 -6.68 -3.75 3.85
C THR A 3 -7.74 -4.71 3.30
N VAL A 4 -7.47 -6.01 3.24
CA VAL A 4 -8.40 -6.96 2.57
C VAL A 4 -9.75 -7.03 3.28
N ALA A 5 -9.76 -7.18 4.61
CA ALA A 5 -11.00 -7.27 5.39
C ALA A 5 -11.86 -6.00 5.25
N GLU A 6 -11.23 -4.83 5.27
CA GLU A 6 -11.88 -3.52 5.12
C GLU A 6 -12.49 -3.38 3.71
N ALA A 7 -11.74 -3.75 2.67
CA ALA A 7 -12.21 -3.70 1.29
C ALA A 7 -13.40 -4.65 1.04
N VAL A 8 -13.36 -5.86 1.60
CA VAL A 8 -14.47 -6.83 1.51
C VAL A 8 -15.72 -6.28 2.18
N ALA A 9 -15.60 -5.75 3.40
CA ALA A 9 -16.73 -5.16 4.11
C ALA A 9 -17.33 -3.97 3.34
N ALA A 10 -16.50 -3.06 2.83
CA ALA A 10 -16.95 -1.90 2.04
C ALA A 10 -17.69 -2.31 0.77
N ARG A 11 -17.17 -3.32 0.05
CA ARG A 11 -17.84 -3.88 -1.14
C ARG A 11 -19.15 -4.57 -0.81
N HIS A 12 -19.22 -5.30 0.31
CA HIS A 12 -20.46 -5.92 0.78
C HIS A 12 -21.55 -4.87 1.03
N CYS A 13 -21.17 -3.69 1.52
CA CYS A 13 -22.06 -2.55 1.70
C CYS A 13 -22.34 -1.72 0.43
N GLY A 14 -21.90 -2.18 -0.76
CA GLY A 14 -22.13 -1.49 -2.03
C GLY A 14 -21.25 -0.25 -2.27
N LEU A 15 -20.20 -0.03 -1.48
CA LEU A 15 -19.29 1.10 -1.66
C LEU A 15 -18.32 0.83 -2.82
N ARG A 16 -17.99 1.89 -3.58
CA ARG A 16 -16.86 1.87 -4.51
C ARG A 16 -15.56 1.92 -3.71
N VAL A 17 -14.60 1.04 -4.05
CA VAL A 17 -13.33 0.91 -3.32
C VAL A 17 -12.16 1.20 -4.24
N LEU A 18 -11.29 2.12 -3.82
CA LEU A 18 -9.97 2.38 -4.40
C LEU A 18 -8.90 1.95 -3.39
N GLY A 19 -7.96 1.11 -3.80
CA GLY A 19 -6.82 0.69 -2.98
C GLY A 19 -5.51 1.28 -3.49
N LEU A 20 -4.66 1.74 -2.57
CA LEU A 20 -3.32 2.26 -2.84
C LEU A 20 -2.33 1.65 -1.83
N SER A 21 -1.12 1.34 -2.27
CA SER A 21 -0.05 0.84 -1.40
C SER A 21 1.21 1.67 -1.59
N LEU A 22 1.77 2.15 -0.48
CA LEU A 22 3.09 2.76 -0.45
C LEU A 22 4.10 1.64 -0.22
N ILE A 23 5.00 1.43 -1.19
CA ILE A 23 6.07 0.44 -1.05
C ILE A 23 7.11 1.02 -0.09
N THR A 24 7.20 0.43 1.10
CA THR A 24 8.10 0.86 2.18
C THR A 24 9.41 0.07 2.23
N ASN A 25 9.44 -1.10 1.62
CA ASN A 25 10.62 -1.97 1.56
C ASN A 25 10.49 -2.97 0.41
N ALA A 26 11.62 -3.49 -0.06
CA ALA A 26 11.63 -4.68 -0.90
C ALA A 26 11.46 -5.94 -0.04
N ALA A 27 10.69 -6.91 -0.52
CA ALA A 27 10.68 -8.23 0.08
C ALA A 27 12.02 -8.93 -0.21
N PRO A 28 12.59 -9.71 0.73
CA PRO A 28 13.76 -10.52 0.45
C PRO A 28 13.48 -11.44 -0.74
N LEU A 29 14.33 -11.39 -1.77
CA LEU A 29 14.27 -12.38 -2.84
C LEU A 29 15.00 -13.66 -2.41
N PRO A 30 14.50 -14.84 -2.79
CA PRO A 30 15.28 -16.06 -2.69
C PRO A 30 16.54 -15.95 -3.58
N PRO A 31 17.67 -16.55 -3.19
CA PRO A 31 18.86 -16.57 -4.03
C PRO A 31 18.59 -17.25 -5.37
N GLU A 32 19.25 -16.76 -6.42
CA GLU A 32 19.16 -17.28 -7.81
C GLU A 32 19.46 -18.79 -7.88
N ASP A 33 20.36 -19.28 -7.02
CA ASP A 33 20.79 -20.68 -6.97
C ASP A 33 19.79 -21.61 -6.23
N GLY A 34 18.61 -21.11 -5.84
CA GLY A 34 17.60 -21.87 -5.11
C GLY A 34 17.97 -22.19 -3.65
N GLY A 35 19.02 -21.56 -3.12
CA GLY A 35 19.41 -21.66 -1.72
C GLY A 35 18.36 -21.06 -0.78
N PRO A 36 18.49 -21.27 0.55
CA PRO A 36 17.59 -20.65 1.51
C PRO A 36 17.70 -19.11 1.41
N ALA A 37 16.56 -18.42 1.55
CA ALA A 37 16.55 -16.97 1.63
C ALA A 37 17.49 -16.47 2.75
N PRO A 38 18.13 -15.29 2.59
CA PRO A 38 18.91 -14.67 3.66
C PRO A 38 18.09 -14.65 4.96
N GLN A 39 18.70 -15.07 6.06
CA GLN A 39 18.05 -15.05 7.39
C GLN A 39 18.03 -13.65 8.02
N ASP A 40 18.60 -12.65 7.35
CA ASP A 40 18.52 -11.28 7.82
C ASP A 40 17.05 -10.89 7.94
N PRO A 41 16.65 -10.32 9.09
CA PRO A 41 15.28 -9.92 9.28
C PRO A 41 14.92 -8.94 8.16
N PRO A 42 13.75 -9.08 7.52
CA PRO A 42 13.28 -8.09 6.56
C PRO A 42 13.36 -6.71 7.20
N ALA A 43 13.69 -5.69 6.39
CA ALA A 43 13.70 -4.26 6.74
C ALA A 43 12.93 -3.99 8.03
N GLY A 44 13.66 -3.68 9.11
CA GLY A 44 13.08 -3.58 10.44
C GLY A 44 11.88 -2.61 10.43
N HIS A 45 10.95 -2.76 11.39
CA HIS A 45 9.77 -1.90 11.45
C HIS A 45 10.10 -0.40 11.41
N GLN A 46 11.26 -0.02 11.95
CA GLN A 46 11.76 1.35 11.91
C GLN A 46 12.03 1.86 10.48
N GLU A 47 12.67 1.06 9.63
CA GLU A 47 12.92 1.41 8.22
C GLU A 47 11.61 1.61 7.46
N VAL A 48 10.62 0.74 7.73
CA VAL A 48 9.27 0.86 7.17
C VAL A 48 8.63 2.21 7.55
N LEU A 49 8.77 2.62 8.81
CA LEU A 49 8.23 3.91 9.29
C LEU A 49 8.94 5.11 8.66
N GLU A 50 10.26 5.03 8.48
CA GLU A 50 11.05 6.09 7.83
C GLU A 50 10.68 6.24 6.35
N ALA A 51 10.58 5.12 5.62
CA ALA A 51 10.13 5.10 4.23
C ALA A 51 8.68 5.61 4.10
N ALA A 52 7.80 5.23 5.03
CA ALA A 52 6.43 5.74 5.09
C ALA A 52 6.40 7.26 5.30
N GLY A 53 7.21 7.77 6.23
CA GLY A 53 7.35 9.20 6.50
C GLY A 53 7.82 9.99 5.26
N ALA A 54 8.85 9.48 4.57
CA ALA A 54 9.37 10.07 3.35
C ALA A 54 8.33 10.07 2.21
N GLY A 55 7.57 8.98 2.04
CA GLY A 55 6.56 8.81 1.01
C GLY A 55 5.25 9.56 1.28
N ALA A 56 4.97 9.91 2.54
CA ALA A 56 3.69 10.49 2.95
C ALA A 56 3.36 11.82 2.24
N ARG A 57 4.38 12.63 1.91
CA ARG A 57 4.17 13.89 1.17
C ARG A 57 3.57 13.63 -0.22
N HIS A 58 4.16 12.73 -0.99
CA HIS A 58 3.67 12.39 -2.32
C HIS A 58 2.30 11.73 -2.27
N LEU A 59 2.05 10.85 -1.28
CA LEU A 59 0.75 10.22 -1.12
C LEU A 59 -0.35 11.25 -0.82
N ARG A 60 -0.08 12.25 0.05
CA ARG A 60 -1.01 13.35 0.31
C ARG A 60 -1.31 14.17 -0.94
N GLU A 61 -0.29 14.54 -1.70
CA GLU A 61 -0.45 15.28 -2.95
C GLU A 61 -1.28 14.50 -3.99
N LEU A 62 -1.03 13.19 -4.11
CA LEU A 62 -1.80 12.31 -4.98
C LEU A 62 -3.27 12.25 -4.56
N LEU A 63 -3.54 12.01 -3.27
CA LEU A 63 -4.90 11.91 -2.74
C LEU A 63 -5.67 13.22 -2.92
N ALA A 64 -5.04 14.38 -2.68
CA ALA A 64 -5.65 15.70 -2.90
C ALA A 64 -6.07 15.92 -4.37
N ARG A 65 -5.33 15.36 -5.32
CA ARG A 65 -5.65 15.44 -6.76
C ARG A 65 -6.67 14.38 -7.19
N LEU A 66 -6.68 13.22 -6.55
CA LEU A 66 -7.60 12.12 -6.89
C LEU A 66 -9.00 12.37 -6.34
N ALA A 67 -9.14 12.88 -5.11
CA ALA A 67 -10.43 12.99 -4.44
C ALA A 67 -11.52 13.72 -5.27
N PRO A 68 -11.25 14.90 -5.88
CA PRO A 68 -12.26 15.57 -6.72
C PRO A 68 -12.68 14.76 -7.96
N ARG A 69 -11.77 13.92 -8.48
CA ARG A 69 -12.03 13.09 -9.67
C ARG A 69 -12.87 11.86 -9.34
N LEU A 70 -12.81 11.38 -8.10
CA LEU A 70 -13.63 10.26 -7.62
C LEU A 70 -15.08 10.69 -7.39
N ASP A 71 -15.29 11.95 -7.00
CA ASP A 71 -16.61 12.55 -6.81
C ASP A 71 -17.32 12.80 -8.15
N ALA A 72 -16.61 13.36 -9.13
CA ALA A 72 -17.14 13.66 -10.46
C ALA A 72 -17.63 12.43 -11.26
N GLY A 73 -17.17 11.22 -10.92
CA GLY A 73 -17.54 9.97 -11.60
C GLY A 73 -18.71 9.20 -10.97
N GLY A 74 -19.53 9.83 -10.13
CA GLY A 74 -20.61 9.18 -9.37
C GLY A 74 -21.97 9.04 -10.07
N HIS A 75 -22.11 9.38 -11.35
CA HIS A 75 -23.39 9.35 -12.09
C HIS A 75 -23.29 8.57 -13.41
N ALA A 76 -23.03 7.27 -13.34
CA ALA A 76 -23.22 6.35 -14.47
C ALA A 76 -23.78 5.02 -13.95
#